data_AF-A0A7C1J4G3-F1
#
_entry.id   AF-A0A7C1J4G3-F1
#
_cell.length_a   1.000
_cell.length_b   1.000
_cell.length_c   1.000
_cell.angle_alpha   90.00
_cell.angle_beta   90.00
_cell.angle_gamma   90.00
#
_symmetry.space_group_name_H-M   'P 1'
#
loop_
_entity.id
_entity.type
_entity.pdbx_description
1 polymer ?
#
loop_
_entity_poly.entity_id
_entity_poly.type
_entity_poly.pdbx_seq_one_letter_code
_entity_poly.pdbx_strand_id
1 'polypeptide(L)'
;GEVKVLFVPALHSSALETTGSPRGLIYGGNPGGFLITIKNGPTIYHTGDTDLFEDMKLIGELYKVDIMLVCIGDRFTMGPKRAALAVKYVKPKIVIPMHYGTFPVLTGTVDDFEKSLIEEKVTSILKKLKIGETIIFE
;
A
#
# COMPACT_ATOMS: atom_id res chain seq x y z
N GLY A 1 5.79 0.97 -23.90
CA GLY A 1 6.81 1.94 -23.47
C GLY A 1 7.76 1.26 -22.50
N GLU A 2 8.74 2.01 -21.99
CA GLU A 2 9.67 1.56 -20.95
C GLU A 2 8.97 1.29 -19.61
N VAL A 3 7.93 2.05 -19.30
CA VAL A 3 7.09 1.90 -18.11
C VAL A 3 5.63 1.66 -18.53
N LYS A 4 4.95 0.75 -17.84
CA LYS A 4 3.50 0.56 -17.90
C LYS A 4 2.90 0.83 -16.52
N VAL A 5 1.86 1.65 -16.48
CA VAL A 5 1.13 1.96 -15.25
C VAL A 5 -0.30 1.45 -15.39
N LEU A 6 -0.76 0.69 -14.39
CA LEU A 6 -2.13 0.24 -14.25
C LEU A 6 -2.70 0.80 -12.95
N PHE A 7 -3.80 1.53 -13.07
CA PHE A 7 -4.61 1.94 -11.92
C PHE A 7 -5.37 0.73 -11.38
N VAL A 8 -5.33 0.51 -10.07
CA VAL A 8 -6.04 -0.60 -9.41
C VAL A 8 -6.97 -0.06 -8.31
N PRO A 9 -8.10 -0.74 -8.05
CA PRO A 9 -9.03 -0.28 -7.02
C PRO A 9 -8.40 -0.16 -5.63
N ALA A 10 -8.92 0.78 -4.85
CA ALA A 10 -8.69 0.89 -3.41
C ALA A 10 -10.05 1.08 -2.71
N LEU A 11 -10.14 0.65 -1.45
CA LEU A 11 -11.30 0.86 -0.60
C LEU A 11 -11.04 2.04 0.34
N HIS A 12 -11.46 3.24 -0.08
CA HIS A 12 -11.26 4.47 0.69
C HIS A 12 -12.30 5.54 0.28
N SER A 13 -12.44 6.61 1.08
CA SER A 13 -13.14 7.81 0.61
C SER A 13 -12.21 8.64 -0.29
N SER A 14 -12.79 9.56 -1.07
CA SER A 14 -12.05 10.50 -1.91
C SER A 14 -12.53 11.94 -1.74
N ALA A 15 -13.18 12.22 -0.61
CA ALA A 15 -13.69 13.54 -0.32
C ALA A 15 -12.52 14.50 -0.03
N LEU A 16 -12.48 15.61 -0.74
CA LEU A 16 -11.48 16.67 -0.56
C LEU A 16 -12.14 17.87 0.09
N GLU A 17 -11.49 18.42 1.11
CA GLU A 17 -11.90 19.70 1.68
C GLU A 17 -11.62 20.83 0.70
N THR A 18 -12.63 21.67 0.44
CA THR A 18 -12.49 22.81 -0.47
C THR A 18 -13.32 24.00 0.01
N THR A 19 -12.78 25.20 -0.20
CA THR A 19 -13.50 26.45 0.00
C THR A 19 -14.51 26.64 -1.15
N GLY A 20 -15.81 26.70 -0.81
CA GLY A 20 -16.87 27.01 -1.77
C GLY A 20 -17.89 25.89 -2.05
N SER A 21 -17.78 24.72 -1.43
CA SER A 21 -18.86 23.72 -1.47
C SER A 21 -19.82 23.87 -0.27
N PRO A 22 -21.13 23.57 -0.42
CA PRO A 22 -22.12 23.77 0.65
C PRO A 22 -21.84 22.99 1.94
N ARG A 23 -21.03 21.92 1.86
CA ARG A 23 -20.63 21.07 3.00
C ARG A 23 -19.11 21.10 3.26
N GLY A 24 -18.36 21.93 2.55
CA GLY A 24 -16.90 21.96 2.61
C GLY A 24 -16.19 20.75 1.97
N LEU A 25 -16.92 19.79 1.37
CA LEU A 25 -16.36 18.59 0.73
C LEU A 25 -16.78 18.47 -0.73
N ILE A 26 -15.83 18.12 -1.60
CA ILE A 26 -16.08 17.71 -3.00
C ILE A 26 -15.56 16.30 -3.26
N TYR A 27 -16.18 15.60 -4.20
CA TYR A 27 -15.74 14.26 -4.62
C TYR A 27 -14.48 14.35 -5.50
N GLY A 28 -13.41 13.66 -5.08
CA GLY A 28 -12.11 13.66 -5.74
C GLY A 28 -11.87 12.53 -6.75
N GLY A 29 -12.92 11.76 -7.11
CA GLY A 29 -12.80 10.61 -8.01
C GLY A 29 -12.71 9.27 -7.27
N ASN A 30 -12.35 8.20 -7.96
CA ASN A 30 -12.21 6.90 -7.31
C ASN A 30 -10.83 6.80 -6.63
N PRO A 31 -10.75 6.36 -5.37
CA PRO A 31 -9.47 6.02 -4.77
C PRO A 31 -8.83 4.85 -5.51
N GLY A 32 -7.50 4.78 -5.50
CA GLY A 32 -6.81 3.65 -6.09
C GLY A 32 -5.35 3.56 -5.72
N GLY A 33 -4.80 2.41 -6.07
CA GLY A 33 -3.37 2.15 -6.10
C GLY A 33 -2.84 2.10 -7.53
N PHE A 34 -1.56 1.79 -7.66
CA PHE A 34 -0.89 1.65 -8.95
C PHE A 34 -0.01 0.40 -9.00
N LEU A 35 -0.15 -0.37 -10.07
CA LEU A 35 0.87 -1.30 -10.51
C LEU A 35 1.74 -0.62 -11.55
N ILE A 36 3.04 -0.52 -11.25
CA ILE A 36 4.04 0.11 -12.11
C ILE A 36 5.00 -0.97 -12.54
N THR A 37 5.00 -1.30 -13.83
CA THR A 37 5.88 -2.31 -14.42
C THR A 37 6.95 -1.61 -15.24
N ILE A 38 8.20 -1.83 -14.87
CA ILE A 38 9.37 -1.31 -15.59
C ILE A 38 9.91 -2.42 -16.51
N LYS A 39 10.15 -2.11 -17.78
CA LYS A 39 10.71 -3.07 -18.74
C LYS A 39 12.09 -3.53 -18.25
N ASN A 40 12.30 -4.84 -18.14
CA ASN A 40 13.51 -5.46 -17.58
C ASN A 40 13.82 -5.02 -16.14
N GLY A 41 12.83 -4.49 -15.41
CA GLY A 41 12.95 -4.08 -14.02
C GLY A 41 11.82 -4.64 -13.16
N PRO A 42 11.65 -4.12 -11.94
CA PRO A 42 10.65 -4.63 -11.01
C PRO A 42 9.22 -4.24 -11.42
N THR A 43 8.26 -5.06 -10.99
CA THR A 43 6.85 -4.65 -10.85
C THR A 43 6.60 -4.15 -9.43
N ILE A 44 6.20 -2.89 -9.31
CA ILE A 44 5.94 -2.20 -8.05
C ILE A 44 4.42 -2.07 -7.86
N TYR A 45 3.90 -2.52 -6.73
CA TYR A 45 2.54 -2.24 -6.31
C TYR A 45 2.54 -1.15 -5.22
N HIS A 46 2.02 0.02 -5.54
CA HIS A 46 1.71 1.06 -4.59
C HIS A 46 0.23 0.93 -4.20
N THR A 47 -0.08 0.54 -2.96
CA THR A 47 -1.48 0.27 -2.55
C THR A 47 -2.38 1.51 -2.61
N GLY A 48 -1.78 2.69 -2.50
CA GLY A 48 -2.52 3.90 -2.15
C GLY A 48 -3.06 3.79 -0.73
N ASP A 49 -4.00 4.68 -0.41
CA ASP A 49 -4.76 4.62 0.83
C ASP A 49 -5.94 3.68 0.62
N THR A 50 -5.93 2.55 1.32
CA THR A 50 -6.98 1.53 1.23
C THR A 50 -7.09 0.78 2.54
N ASP A 51 -8.27 0.24 2.85
CA ASP A 51 -8.39 -0.89 3.76
C ASP A 51 -8.17 -2.23 3.02
N LEU A 52 -8.13 -3.35 3.75
CA LEU A 52 -8.05 -4.70 3.19
C LEU A 52 -9.36 -5.07 2.49
N PHE A 53 -9.26 -5.62 1.28
CA PHE A 53 -10.37 -6.21 0.54
C PHE A 53 -9.90 -7.47 -0.20
N GLU A 54 -10.82 -8.41 -0.45
CA GLU A 54 -10.47 -9.74 -0.93
C GLU A 54 -9.88 -9.74 -2.35
N ASP A 55 -10.29 -8.81 -3.21
CA ASP A 55 -9.80 -8.70 -4.59
C ASP A 55 -8.31 -8.33 -4.68
N MET A 56 -7.66 -7.96 -3.57
CA MET A 56 -6.19 -7.87 -3.53
C MET A 56 -5.51 -9.20 -3.88
N LYS A 57 -6.20 -10.35 -3.72
CA LYS A 57 -5.73 -11.66 -4.21
C LYS A 57 -5.53 -11.67 -5.72
N LEU A 58 -6.44 -11.04 -6.48
CA LEU A 58 -6.37 -10.96 -7.93
C LEU A 58 -5.09 -10.25 -8.38
N ILE A 59 -4.59 -9.29 -7.60
CA ILE A 59 -3.30 -8.63 -7.88
C ILE A 59 -2.16 -9.65 -7.86
N GLY A 60 -2.07 -10.49 -6.83
CA GLY A 60 -1.04 -11.53 -6.72
C GLY A 60 -1.21 -12.70 -7.69
N GLU A 61 -2.45 -12.98 -8.12
CA GLU A 61 -2.76 -14.03 -9.11
C GLU A 61 -2.45 -13.59 -10.54
N LEU A 62 -2.74 -12.33 -10.89
CA LEU A 62 -2.58 -11.80 -12.24
C LEU A 62 -1.20 -11.19 -12.49
N TYR A 63 -0.51 -10.74 -11.43
CA TYR A 63 0.75 -10.01 -11.54
C TYR A 63 1.80 -10.56 -10.58
N LYS A 64 3.01 -10.74 -11.10
CA LYS A 64 4.18 -11.02 -10.27
C LYS A 64 4.71 -9.71 -9.68
N VAL A 65 4.30 -9.40 -8.45
CA VAL A 65 4.74 -8.19 -7.74
C VAL A 65 6.12 -8.42 -7.12
N ASP A 66 7.10 -7.59 -7.49
CA ASP A 66 8.44 -7.65 -6.89
C ASP A 66 8.49 -6.82 -5.61
N ILE A 67 7.90 -5.62 -5.64
CA ILE A 67 7.94 -4.67 -4.52
C ILE A 67 6.52 -4.22 -4.23
N MET A 68 6.09 -4.30 -2.98
CA MET A 68 4.82 -3.74 -2.52
C MET A 68 5.07 -2.63 -1.50
N LEU A 69 4.61 -1.43 -1.81
CA LEU A 69 4.53 -0.30 -0.90
C LEU A 69 3.14 -0.34 -0.24
N VAL A 70 3.08 -0.60 1.06
CA VAL A 70 1.82 -0.90 1.77
C VAL A 70 1.57 0.10 2.90
N CYS A 71 0.39 0.74 2.89
CA CYS A 71 -0.04 1.61 3.99
C CYS A 71 -0.27 0.78 5.27
N ILE A 72 0.22 1.26 6.41
CA ILE A 72 0.04 0.59 7.71
C ILE A 72 -0.50 1.53 8.81
N GLY A 73 -1.10 2.67 8.44
CA GLY A 73 -1.47 3.75 9.37
C GLY A 73 -2.72 3.54 10.22
N ASP A 74 -3.50 2.50 9.95
CA ASP A 74 -4.73 2.08 10.67
C ASP A 74 -5.95 3.02 10.62
N ARG A 75 -5.86 4.26 11.11
CA ARG A 75 -7.03 5.15 11.27
C ARG A 75 -7.78 5.42 9.96
N PHE A 76 -7.05 5.65 8.88
CA PHE A 76 -7.58 5.97 7.55
C PHE A 76 -7.32 4.84 6.54
N THR A 77 -6.34 3.99 6.80
CA THR A 77 -5.88 2.95 5.87
C THR A 77 -5.78 1.60 6.58
N MET A 78 -5.25 0.57 5.94
CA MET A 78 -4.94 -0.67 6.64
C MET A 78 -4.08 -0.40 7.88
N GLY A 79 -4.43 -1.07 8.98
CA GLY A 79 -3.53 -1.24 10.12
C GLY A 79 -2.56 -2.40 9.90
N PRO A 80 -1.55 -2.57 10.76
CA PRO A 80 -0.51 -3.61 10.63
C PRO A 80 -1.04 -5.02 10.35
N LYS A 81 -2.07 -5.47 11.08
CA LYS A 81 -2.68 -6.80 10.90
C LYS A 81 -3.33 -6.97 9.52
N ARG A 82 -4.10 -5.97 9.10
CA ARG A 82 -4.81 -5.99 7.80
C ARG A 82 -3.82 -5.89 6.64
N ALA A 83 -2.78 -5.08 6.79
CA ALA A 83 -1.68 -4.98 5.85
C ALA A 83 -0.93 -6.31 5.69
N ALA A 84 -0.65 -7.04 6.78
CA ALA A 84 0.04 -8.34 6.68
C ALA A 84 -0.78 -9.37 5.89
N LEU A 85 -2.11 -9.39 6.08
CA LEU A 85 -3.00 -10.23 5.30
C LEU A 85 -3.06 -9.81 3.81
N ALA A 86 -3.03 -8.51 3.52
CA ALA A 86 -2.91 -8.02 2.15
C ALA A 86 -1.60 -8.48 1.48
N VAL A 87 -0.48 -8.43 2.21
CA VAL A 87 0.82 -8.93 1.72
C VAL A 87 0.76 -10.43 1.45
N LYS A 88 0.06 -11.21 2.30
CA LYS A 88 -0.18 -12.64 2.06
C LYS A 88 -1.03 -12.92 0.82
N TYR A 89 -1.97 -12.03 0.49
CA TYR A 89 -2.77 -12.14 -0.73
C TYR A 89 -1.93 -11.83 -1.98
N VAL A 90 -1.16 -10.74 -1.94
CA VAL A 90 -0.37 -10.26 -3.09
C VAL A 90 0.92 -11.07 -3.30
N LYS A 91 1.51 -11.60 -2.22
CA LYS A 91 2.78 -12.35 -2.19
C LYS A 91 3.95 -11.64 -2.89
N PRO A 92 4.24 -10.36 -2.55
CA PRO A 92 5.37 -9.66 -3.16
C PRO A 92 6.70 -10.25 -2.68
N LYS A 93 7.79 -10.06 -3.43
CA LYS A 93 9.12 -10.46 -2.94
C LYS A 93 9.58 -9.57 -1.79
N ILE A 94 9.39 -8.26 -1.94
CA ILE A 94 9.78 -7.23 -0.98
C ILE A 94 8.55 -6.45 -0.57
N VAL A 95 8.43 -6.16 0.72
CA VAL A 95 7.38 -5.30 1.26
C VAL A 95 8.00 -4.12 2.02
N ILE A 96 7.50 -2.93 1.74
CA ILE A 96 7.93 -1.67 2.36
C ILE A 96 6.69 -1.02 3.00
N PRO A 97 6.63 -0.91 4.33
CA PRO A 97 5.55 -0.20 4.98
C PRO A 97 5.67 1.31 4.71
N MET A 98 4.53 1.97 4.54
CA MET A 98 4.40 3.41 4.36
C MET A 98 3.15 3.95 5.05
N HIS A 99 2.92 5.26 4.99
CA HIS A 99 1.72 5.92 5.51
C HIS A 99 1.48 5.64 7.02
N TYR A 100 2.52 5.80 7.85
CA TYR A 100 2.45 5.63 9.31
C TYR A 100 3.34 6.62 10.05
N GLY A 101 3.05 6.89 11.32
CA GLY A 101 3.93 7.62 12.23
C GLY A 101 4.22 9.09 11.89
N THR A 102 3.57 9.67 10.88
CA THR A 102 3.76 11.07 10.47
C THR A 102 2.85 12.06 11.19
N PHE A 103 1.74 11.60 11.78
CA PHE A 103 0.86 12.40 12.64
C PHE A 103 0.13 11.53 13.67
N PRO A 104 -0.33 12.09 14.80
CA PRO A 104 -0.71 11.32 16.00
C PRO A 104 -1.81 10.27 15.79
N VAL A 105 -2.71 10.46 14.81
CA VAL A 105 -3.79 9.50 14.57
C VAL A 105 -3.36 8.28 13.76
N LEU A 106 -2.16 8.27 13.15
CA LEU A 106 -1.62 7.09 12.49
C LEU A 106 -0.87 6.21 13.49
N THR A 107 -1.60 5.32 14.14
CA THR A 107 -1.12 4.54 15.28
C THR A 107 -0.36 3.28 14.89
N GLY A 108 -0.45 2.82 13.64
CA GLY A 108 0.24 1.61 13.22
C GLY A 108 1.76 1.76 13.23
N THR A 109 2.44 0.68 13.62
CA THR A 109 3.91 0.66 13.77
C THR A 109 4.53 -0.43 12.89
N VAL A 110 5.80 -0.23 12.54
CA VAL A 110 6.56 -1.25 11.78
C VAL A 110 6.75 -2.52 12.59
N ASP A 111 6.88 -2.41 13.92
CA ASP A 111 7.07 -3.57 14.79
C ASP A 111 5.79 -4.42 14.88
N ASP A 112 4.62 -3.80 15.01
CA ASP A 112 3.34 -4.51 14.94
C ASP A 112 3.12 -5.15 13.56
N PHE A 113 3.61 -4.49 12.51
CA PHE A 113 3.51 -5.00 11.15
C PHE A 113 4.40 -6.21 10.94
N GLU A 114 5.66 -6.15 11.38
CA GLU A 114 6.58 -7.29 11.34
C GLU A 114 6.04 -8.48 12.13
N LYS A 115 5.50 -8.25 13.33
CA LYS A 115 4.83 -9.30 14.12
C LYS A 115 3.66 -9.91 13.34
N SER A 116 2.82 -9.08 12.73
CA SER A 116 1.67 -9.54 11.95
C SER A 116 2.09 -10.34 10.71
N LEU A 117 3.18 -9.96 10.03
CA LEU A 117 3.75 -10.70 8.90
C LEU A 117 4.19 -12.12 9.32
N ILE A 118 4.83 -12.25 10.50
CA ILE A 118 5.24 -13.53 11.07
C ILE A 118 4.01 -14.40 11.41
N GLU A 119 3.00 -13.83 12.06
CA GLU A 119 1.75 -14.53 12.39
C GLU A 119 1.04 -15.05 11.14
N GLU A 120 1.01 -14.26 10.07
CA GLU A 120 0.43 -14.64 8.79
C GLU A 120 1.28 -15.61 7.96
N LYS A 121 2.50 -15.91 8.42
CA LYS A 121 3.51 -16.75 7.75
C LYS A 121 3.93 -16.21 6.39
N VAL A 122 4.03 -14.88 6.28
CA VAL A 122 4.51 -14.21 5.08
C VAL A 122 6.02 -14.43 4.93
N THR A 123 6.46 -14.71 3.71
CA THR A 123 7.88 -14.95 3.37
C THR A 123 8.54 -13.77 2.66
N SER A 124 7.80 -12.70 2.39
CA SER A 124 8.31 -11.46 1.80
C SER A 124 9.39 -10.83 2.67
N ILE A 125 10.40 -10.24 2.03
CA ILE A 125 11.45 -9.50 2.74
C ILE A 125 10.88 -8.15 3.17
N LEU A 126 10.78 -7.94 4.48
CA LEU A 126 10.44 -6.63 5.05
C LEU A 126 11.63 -5.67 4.90
N LYS A 127 11.40 -4.53 4.25
CA LYS A 127 12.38 -3.43 4.15
C LYS A 127 11.86 -2.23 4.93
N LYS A 128 12.51 -1.95 6.07
CA LYS A 128 12.19 -0.85 6.97
C LYS A 128 12.98 0.38 6.53
N LEU A 129 12.30 1.37 5.96
CA LEU A 129 12.91 2.63 5.52
C LEU A 129 12.88 3.69 6.62
N LYS A 130 13.95 4.46 6.73
CA LYS A 130 13.97 5.72 7.48
C LYS A 130 13.53 6.88 6.59
N ILE A 131 13.04 7.96 7.20
CA ILE A 131 12.70 9.19 6.48
C ILE A 131 13.96 9.70 5.74
N GLY A 132 13.84 9.91 4.43
CA GLY A 132 14.94 10.34 3.56
C GLY A 132 15.86 9.23 3.06
N GLU A 133 15.65 7.97 3.47
CA GLU A 133 16.42 6.84 2.97
C GLU A 133 16.00 6.46 1.54
N THR A 134 16.98 6.11 0.71
CA THR A 134 16.78 5.63 -0.66
C THR A 134 17.20 4.16 -0.75
N ILE A 135 16.39 3.34 -1.40
CA ILE A 135 16.79 1.98 -1.81
C ILE A 135 16.95 1.94 -3.32
N ILE A 136 17.99 1.26 -3.77
CA ILE A 136 18.22 0.92 -5.17
C ILE A 136 17.94 -0.56 -5.35
N PHE A 137 17.19 -0.90 -6.39
CA PHE A 137 16.91 -2.29 -6.77
C PHE A 137 17.67 -2.58 -8.06
N GLU A 138 18.41 -3.69 -8.06
CA GLU A 138 19.11 -4.22 -9.22
C GLU A 138 18.19 -5.09 -10.08
#